data_AF-A0A8T5T9S6-F1
#
_entry.id   AF-A0A8T5T9S6-F1
#
_cell.length_a   1.000
_cell.length_b   1.000
_cell.length_c   1.000
_cell.angle_alpha   90.00
_cell.angle_beta   90.00
_cell.angle_gamma   90.00
#
_symmetry.space_group_name_H-M   'P 1'
#
loop_
_entity.id
_entity.type
_entity.pdbx_description
1 polymer ?
#
loop_
_entity_poly.entity_id
_entity_poly.type
_entity_poly.pdbx_seq_one_letter_code
_entity_poly.pdbx_strand_id
1 'polypeptide(L)'
;MDNATSISLMIGYFIIVGFTCYTISYITKNRKKFGTDLIAFLNSAIIFSGTLIYSTFFILSIVFHFSEEINITLWKLSIIFELISLIITTFIYSFFREYHKIQILPVAYIVLLFGLIVGLLFRENSIQLNTTISDPIPFIFPDLSLVNFQYDLFTGTLIIVAEISLIFYLAYISLLILRNTKSLDDSLPLFLNTIISAFPIIMYILYIIMQRPLLRELHITLLWIASLAMNIMLIKKPEMFFVLPNKILSINIYHKSGILLYSYNFGEYNHQRIDSTIWGNILIGLNHILGEFIDVEDKIDVIKTKNSDVVVKYEIEAGYAMVVITNKKNKIIENLMEPFSEEFKNKFKKELDDIQDLNRIINVSDFIDTKGIIKDHFQLYL
;
A
#
# COMPACT_ATOMS: atom_id res chain seq x y z
N MET A 1 -20.15 -37.50 -13.98
CA MET A 1 -20.45 -36.41 -13.02
C MET A 1 -19.53 -35.21 -13.31
N ASP A 2 -19.15 -35.03 -14.59
CA ASP A 2 -17.75 -34.68 -14.89
C ASP A 2 -17.53 -33.20 -15.23
N ASN A 3 -18.61 -32.41 -15.32
CA ASN A 3 -18.54 -30.98 -15.62
C ASN A 3 -18.81 -30.11 -14.38
N ALA A 4 -19.13 -30.70 -13.23
CA ALA A 4 -19.49 -29.95 -12.03
C ALA A 4 -18.32 -29.10 -11.50
N THR A 5 -17.10 -29.60 -11.60
CA THR A 5 -15.87 -28.89 -11.21
C THR A 5 -15.58 -27.72 -12.16
N SER A 6 -15.66 -27.93 -13.48
CA SER A 6 -15.50 -26.89 -14.50
C SER A 6 -16.52 -25.76 -14.34
N ILE A 7 -17.79 -26.11 -14.11
CA ILE A 7 -18.86 -25.14 -13.86
C ILE A 7 -18.62 -24.38 -12.56
N SER A 8 -18.22 -25.06 -11.49
CA SER A 8 -17.89 -24.43 -10.20
C SER A 8 -16.74 -23.43 -10.32
N LEU A 9 -15.66 -23.78 -11.04
CA LEU A 9 -14.56 -22.86 -11.32
C LEU A 9 -15.02 -21.65 -12.12
N MET A 10 -15.84 -21.82 -13.17
CA MET A 10 -16.36 -20.70 -13.94
C MET A 10 -17.21 -19.75 -13.09
N ILE A 11 -18.09 -20.29 -12.25
CA ILE A 11 -18.90 -19.47 -11.32
C ILE A 11 -17.99 -18.71 -10.35
N GLY A 12 -17.02 -19.40 -9.73
CA GLY A 12 -16.05 -18.78 -8.82
C GLY A 12 -15.25 -17.66 -9.50
N TYR A 13 -14.82 -17.89 -10.74
CA TYR A 13 -14.12 -16.91 -11.56
C TYR A 13 -14.97 -15.65 -11.79
N PHE A 14 -16.24 -15.77 -12.19
CA PHE A 14 -17.11 -14.62 -12.40
C PHE A 14 -17.34 -13.82 -11.11
N ILE A 15 -17.48 -14.48 -9.96
CA ILE A 15 -17.60 -13.82 -8.66
C ILE A 15 -16.33 -13.01 -8.36
N ILE A 16 -15.15 -13.61 -8.55
CA ILE A 16 -13.85 -12.98 -8.32
C ILE A 16 -13.64 -11.77 -9.24
N VAL A 17 -13.96 -11.90 -10.53
CA VAL A 17 -13.84 -10.80 -11.48
C VAL A 17 -14.78 -9.65 -11.10
N GLY A 18 -16.04 -9.95 -10.76
CA GLY A 18 -16.99 -8.94 -10.29
C GLY A 18 -16.49 -8.16 -9.07
N PHE A 19 -15.99 -8.88 -8.06
CA PHE A 19 -15.46 -8.28 -6.85
C PHE A 19 -14.17 -7.48 -7.10
N THR A 20 -13.32 -7.96 -8.01
CA THR A 20 -12.09 -7.29 -8.45
C THR A 20 -12.40 -5.97 -9.15
N CYS A 21 -13.31 -5.97 -10.12
CA CYS A 21 -13.75 -4.76 -10.81
C CYS A 21 -14.36 -3.73 -9.85
N TYR A 22 -15.15 -4.19 -8.87
CA TYR A 22 -15.66 -3.35 -7.81
C TYR A 22 -14.53 -2.73 -6.97
N THR A 23 -13.54 -3.54 -6.57
CA THR A 23 -12.40 -3.09 -5.75
C THR A 23 -11.55 -2.07 -6.49
N ILE A 24 -11.21 -2.29 -7.77
CA ILE A 24 -10.47 -1.32 -8.59
C ILE A 24 -11.24 0.00 -8.70
N SER A 25 -12.56 -0.07 -8.93
CA SER A 25 -13.43 1.11 -8.96
C SER A 25 -13.44 1.85 -7.62
N TYR A 26 -13.45 1.10 -6.51
CA TYR A 26 -13.40 1.66 -5.16
C TYR A 26 -12.07 2.38 -4.89
N ILE A 27 -10.93 1.74 -5.22
CA ILE A 27 -9.59 2.33 -5.06
C ILE A 27 -9.49 3.62 -5.87
N THR A 28 -9.95 3.60 -7.12
CA THR A 28 -9.91 4.77 -8.01
C THR A 28 -10.71 5.95 -7.44
N LYS A 29 -11.92 5.70 -6.91
CA LYS A 29 -12.78 6.72 -6.28
C LYS A 29 -12.22 7.22 -4.95
N ASN A 30 -11.60 6.34 -4.17
CA ASN A 30 -11.11 6.63 -2.81
C ASN A 30 -9.59 6.78 -2.74
N ARG A 31 -8.92 7.12 -3.85
CA ARG A 31 -7.44 7.12 -3.94
C ARG A 31 -6.74 7.94 -2.86
N LYS A 32 -7.38 9.01 -2.38
CA LYS A 32 -6.88 9.84 -1.27
C LYS A 32 -6.69 9.06 0.05
N LYS A 33 -7.44 7.98 0.26
CA LYS A 33 -7.33 7.10 1.44
C LYS A 33 -6.13 6.15 1.42
N PHE A 34 -5.43 6.03 0.28
CA PHE A 34 -4.26 5.16 0.11
C PHE A 34 -2.92 5.92 0.20
N GLY A 35 -2.97 7.19 0.62
CA GLY A 35 -1.81 8.04 0.92
C GLY A 35 -1.23 8.73 -0.28
N THR A 36 -0.73 7.96 -1.24
CA THR A 36 -0.25 8.53 -2.50
C THR A 36 -1.00 7.93 -3.67
N ASP A 37 -1.19 8.72 -4.72
CA ASP A 37 -1.81 8.23 -5.96
C ASP A 37 -1.00 7.06 -6.56
N LEU A 38 0.32 7.03 -6.34
CA LEU A 38 1.19 5.93 -6.74
C LEU A 38 0.80 4.62 -6.03
N ILE A 39 0.61 4.64 -4.71
CA ILE A 39 0.22 3.44 -3.95
C ILE A 39 -1.18 2.96 -4.37
N ALA A 40 -2.12 3.87 -4.60
CA ALA A 40 -3.44 3.53 -5.12
C ALA A 40 -3.35 2.85 -6.50
N PHE A 41 -2.50 3.38 -7.37
CA PHE A 41 -2.24 2.82 -8.70
C PHE A 41 -1.57 1.44 -8.62
N LEU A 42 -0.53 1.29 -7.79
CA LEU A 42 0.17 0.02 -7.62
C LEU A 42 -0.75 -1.07 -7.06
N ASN A 43 -1.58 -0.77 -6.05
CA ASN A 43 -2.55 -1.73 -5.53
C ASN A 43 -3.59 -2.13 -6.59
N SER A 44 -4.09 -1.16 -7.36
CA SER A 44 -4.98 -1.45 -8.50
C SER A 44 -4.29 -2.34 -9.54
N ALA A 45 -3.00 -2.08 -9.82
CA ALA A 45 -2.21 -2.85 -10.79
C ALA A 45 -1.95 -4.29 -10.33
N ILE A 46 -1.72 -4.54 -9.03
CA ILE A 46 -1.60 -5.89 -8.47
C ILE A 46 -2.90 -6.66 -8.68
N ILE A 47 -4.03 -6.08 -8.26
CA ILE A 47 -5.33 -6.75 -8.38
C ILE A 47 -5.66 -7.02 -9.86
N PHE A 48 -5.38 -6.05 -10.73
CA PHE A 48 -5.63 -6.19 -12.16
C PHE A 48 -4.75 -7.27 -12.80
N SER A 49 -3.44 -7.27 -12.54
CA SER A 49 -2.52 -8.26 -13.13
C SER A 49 -2.70 -9.66 -12.52
N GLY A 50 -2.70 -9.78 -11.19
CA GLY A 50 -2.70 -11.05 -10.48
C GLY A 50 -4.09 -11.67 -10.27
N THR A 51 -5.15 -10.88 -10.13
CA THR A 51 -6.49 -11.45 -9.95
C THR A 51 -7.27 -11.49 -11.25
N LEU A 52 -7.22 -10.45 -12.08
CA LEU A 52 -7.98 -10.41 -13.32
C LEU A 52 -7.24 -11.09 -14.47
N ILE A 53 -6.09 -10.56 -14.92
CA ILE A 53 -5.40 -11.08 -16.11
C ILE A 53 -4.90 -12.51 -15.89
N TYR A 54 -4.16 -12.76 -14.81
CA TYR A 54 -3.66 -14.09 -14.45
C TYR A 54 -4.78 -15.13 -14.43
N SER A 55 -5.82 -14.91 -13.61
CA SER A 55 -6.91 -15.87 -13.48
C SER A 55 -7.65 -16.08 -14.79
N THR A 56 -7.79 -15.04 -15.61
CA THR A 56 -8.43 -15.15 -16.94
C THR A 56 -7.64 -16.12 -17.81
N PHE A 57 -6.34 -15.88 -17.99
CA PHE A 57 -5.52 -16.75 -18.84
C PHE A 57 -5.38 -18.16 -18.28
N PHE A 58 -5.24 -18.29 -16.96
CA PHE A 58 -5.19 -19.58 -16.28
C PHE A 58 -6.48 -20.38 -16.51
N ILE A 59 -7.65 -19.79 -16.25
CA ILE A 59 -8.93 -20.48 -16.43
C ILE A 59 -9.18 -20.80 -17.91
N LEU A 60 -8.92 -19.84 -18.81
CA LEU A 60 -9.10 -20.08 -20.24
C LEU A 60 -8.22 -21.22 -20.76
N SER A 61 -6.98 -21.33 -20.27
CA SER A 61 -6.04 -22.38 -20.68
C SER A 61 -6.43 -23.79 -20.23
N ILE A 62 -7.26 -23.93 -19.19
CA ILE A 62 -7.68 -25.24 -18.65
C ILE A 62 -9.11 -25.58 -19.08
N VAL A 63 -10.03 -24.63 -18.96
CA VAL A 63 -11.47 -24.87 -19.14
C VAL A 63 -11.85 -24.95 -20.61
N PHE A 64 -11.17 -24.21 -21.48
CA PHE A 64 -11.45 -24.21 -22.91
C PHE A 64 -10.28 -24.81 -23.67
N HIS A 65 -10.49 -25.96 -24.32
CA HIS A 65 -9.49 -26.54 -25.20
C HIS A 65 -9.64 -25.96 -26.61
N PHE A 66 -8.85 -24.94 -26.95
CA PHE A 66 -8.87 -24.30 -28.28
C PHE A 66 -7.96 -25.06 -29.25
N SER A 67 -6.69 -25.19 -28.87
CA SER A 67 -5.65 -25.97 -29.52
C SER A 67 -4.48 -26.09 -28.54
N GLU A 68 -3.58 -27.04 -28.77
CA GLU A 68 -2.39 -27.21 -27.93
C GLU A 68 -1.56 -25.91 -27.83
N GLU A 69 -1.26 -25.28 -28.97
CA GLU A 69 -0.45 -24.06 -29.02
C GLU A 69 -1.10 -22.88 -28.29
N ILE A 70 -2.42 -22.67 -28.48
CA ILE A 70 -3.14 -21.57 -27.84
C ILE A 70 -3.21 -21.79 -26.33
N ASN A 71 -3.55 -23.00 -25.88
CA ASN A 71 -3.66 -23.33 -24.46
C ASN A 71 -2.31 -23.20 -23.75
N ILE A 72 -1.23 -23.68 -24.36
CA ILE A 72 0.14 -23.49 -23.85
C ILE A 72 0.50 -22.00 -23.80
N THR A 73 0.14 -21.22 -24.82
CA THR A 73 0.41 -19.77 -24.84
C THR A 73 -0.33 -19.05 -23.72
N LEU A 74 -1.61 -19.36 -23.50
CA LEU A 74 -2.41 -18.81 -22.39
C LEU A 74 -1.80 -19.18 -21.04
N TRP A 75 -1.36 -20.43 -20.87
CA TRP A 75 -0.68 -20.88 -19.65
C TRP A 75 0.66 -20.14 -19.41
N LYS A 76 1.47 -19.96 -20.45
CA LYS A 76 2.72 -19.19 -20.37
C LYS A 76 2.44 -17.73 -20.01
N LEU A 77 1.41 -17.12 -20.60
CA LEU A 77 1.01 -15.75 -20.29
C LEU A 77 0.51 -15.63 -18.84
N SER A 78 -0.24 -16.61 -18.31
CA SER A 78 -0.64 -16.57 -16.91
C SER A 78 0.60 -16.50 -16.01
N ILE A 79 1.59 -17.38 -16.18
CA ILE A 79 2.84 -17.36 -15.39
C ILE A 79 3.52 -15.98 -15.44
N ILE A 80 3.60 -15.36 -16.63
CA ILE A 80 4.20 -14.03 -16.77
C ILE A 80 3.43 -12.96 -15.96
N PHE A 81 2.10 -12.96 -16.03
CA PHE A 81 1.28 -11.99 -15.30
C PHE A 81 1.26 -12.24 -13.79
N GLU A 82 1.38 -13.49 -13.35
CA GLU A 82 1.60 -13.83 -11.94
C GLU A 82 2.89 -13.18 -11.43
N LEU A 83 4.01 -13.42 -12.13
CA LEU A 83 5.29 -12.85 -11.75
C LEU A 83 5.30 -11.32 -11.77
N ILE A 84 4.63 -10.68 -12.73
CA ILE A 84 4.45 -9.23 -12.75
C ILE A 84 3.71 -8.76 -11.50
N SER A 85 2.60 -9.42 -11.13
CA SER A 85 1.84 -9.10 -9.91
C SER A 85 2.70 -9.23 -8.64
N LEU A 86 3.51 -10.28 -8.57
CA LEU A 86 4.41 -10.55 -7.44
C LEU A 86 5.54 -9.51 -7.34
N ILE A 87 6.08 -9.05 -8.48
CA ILE A 87 7.04 -7.94 -8.53
C ILE A 87 6.41 -6.66 -8.00
N ILE A 88 5.21 -6.31 -8.46
CA ILE A 88 4.51 -5.10 -7.99
C ILE A 88 4.23 -5.21 -6.48
N THR A 89 3.83 -6.39 -6.00
CA THR A 89 3.63 -6.67 -4.57
C THR A 89 4.91 -6.43 -3.77
N THR A 90 6.04 -6.94 -4.26
CA THR A 90 7.38 -6.72 -3.68
C THR A 90 7.71 -5.23 -3.61
N PHE A 91 7.39 -4.44 -4.65
CA PHE A 91 7.56 -2.99 -4.64
C PHE A 91 6.69 -2.34 -3.55
N ILE A 92 5.41 -2.69 -3.43
CA ILE A 92 4.55 -2.16 -2.36
C ILE A 92 5.13 -2.50 -0.97
N TYR A 93 5.53 -3.76 -0.74
CA TYR A 93 6.16 -4.19 0.51
C TYR A 93 7.46 -3.45 0.80
N SER A 94 8.23 -3.08 -0.23
CA SER A 94 9.44 -2.28 -0.06
C SER A 94 9.16 -0.85 0.40
N PHE A 95 8.00 -0.29 0.06
CA PHE A 95 7.59 1.05 0.53
C PHE A 95 7.19 1.03 2.00
N PHE A 96 6.66 -0.07 2.54
CA PHE A 96 6.27 -0.18 3.96
C PHE A 96 7.40 -0.08 4.97
N ARG A 97 8.65 -0.13 4.50
CA ARG A 97 9.80 -0.01 5.38
C ARG A 97 9.93 1.44 5.87
N GLU A 98 10.00 1.62 7.19
CA GLU A 98 10.52 2.86 7.76
C GLU A 98 11.86 3.21 7.09
N TYR A 99 11.81 4.24 6.23
CA TYR A 99 12.88 5.16 5.90
C TYR A 99 14.30 4.60 5.92
N HIS A 100 14.78 4.13 4.76
CA HIS A 100 15.70 4.98 3.99
C HIS A 100 16.33 4.31 2.78
N LYS A 101 16.25 2.98 2.59
CA LYS A 101 16.76 2.33 1.37
C LYS A 101 15.96 1.08 1.05
N ILE A 102 15.31 1.06 -0.12
CA ILE A 102 14.92 -0.19 -0.78
C ILE A 102 16.20 -1.04 -0.83
N GLN A 103 16.16 -2.27 -0.30
CA GLN A 103 17.27 -3.18 -0.56
C GLN A 103 17.20 -3.50 -2.04
N ILE A 104 18.11 -2.89 -2.81
CA ILE A 104 18.18 -3.06 -4.26
C ILE A 104 18.42 -4.53 -4.61
N LEU A 105 19.15 -5.25 -3.75
CA LEU A 105 19.59 -6.62 -4.01
C LEU A 105 18.43 -7.64 -4.13
N PRO A 106 17.47 -7.76 -3.18
CA PRO A 106 16.31 -8.65 -3.37
C PRO A 106 15.48 -8.31 -4.61
N VAL A 107 15.25 -7.02 -4.90
CA VAL A 107 14.48 -6.60 -6.07
C VAL A 107 15.22 -6.97 -7.36
N ALA A 108 16.52 -6.68 -7.43
CA ALA A 108 17.35 -7.03 -8.58
C ALA A 108 17.42 -8.54 -8.80
N TYR A 109 17.49 -9.32 -7.72
CA TYR A 109 17.46 -10.78 -7.77
C TYR A 109 16.13 -11.31 -8.35
N ILE A 110 14.98 -10.80 -7.88
CA ILE A 110 13.67 -11.19 -8.41
C ILE A 110 13.52 -10.79 -9.88
N VAL A 111 13.97 -9.59 -10.27
CA VAL A 111 13.93 -9.13 -11.66
C VAL A 111 14.81 -10.00 -12.58
N LEU A 112 15.99 -10.41 -12.09
CA LEU A 112 16.87 -11.32 -12.83
C LEU A 112 16.20 -12.68 -13.03
N LEU A 113 15.62 -13.26 -11.97
CA LEU A 113 14.87 -14.52 -12.08
C LEU A 113 13.71 -14.39 -13.05
N PHE A 114 12.95 -13.29 -12.99
CA PHE A 114 11.86 -13.01 -13.92
C PHE A 114 12.33 -13.02 -15.38
N GLY A 115 13.43 -12.31 -15.69
CA GLY A 115 13.99 -12.30 -17.04
C GLY A 115 14.39 -13.69 -17.53
N LEU A 116 14.96 -14.52 -16.65
CA LEU A 116 15.31 -15.91 -16.96
C LEU A 116 14.06 -16.79 -17.19
N ILE A 117 13.03 -16.66 -16.34
CA ILE A 117 11.76 -17.40 -16.52
C ILE A 117 11.15 -17.03 -17.87
N VAL A 118 10.99 -15.74 -18.15
CA VAL A 118 10.40 -15.26 -19.41
C VAL A 118 11.17 -15.82 -20.60
N GLY A 119 12.51 -15.74 -20.58
CA GLY A 119 13.36 -16.31 -21.62
C GLY A 119 13.16 -17.82 -21.83
N LEU A 120 13.03 -18.59 -20.73
CA LEU A 120 12.76 -20.03 -20.80
C LEU A 120 11.36 -20.36 -21.31
N LEU A 121 10.33 -19.59 -20.92
CA LEU A 121 8.95 -19.81 -21.38
C LEU A 121 8.82 -19.70 -22.90
N PHE A 122 9.62 -18.86 -23.56
CA PHE A 122 9.64 -18.76 -25.03
C PHE A 122 10.25 -19.98 -25.75
N ARG A 123 10.92 -20.90 -25.05
CA ARG A 123 11.35 -22.16 -25.65
C ARG A 123 10.14 -23.04 -25.94
N GLU A 124 10.14 -23.73 -27.09
CA GLU A 124 9.03 -24.58 -27.54
C GLU A 124 8.67 -25.65 -26.50
N ASN A 125 9.66 -26.39 -26.02
CA ASN A 125 9.47 -27.49 -25.08
C ASN A 125 9.52 -27.07 -23.60
N SER A 126 9.26 -25.80 -23.28
CA SER A 126 9.32 -25.35 -21.89
C SER A 126 8.19 -25.88 -21.02
N ILE A 127 7.01 -25.96 -21.63
CA ILE A 127 5.78 -26.47 -21.04
C ILE A 127 5.09 -27.28 -22.13
N GLN A 128 4.70 -28.50 -21.81
CA GLN A 128 3.98 -29.41 -22.69
C GLN A 128 2.56 -29.62 -22.16
N LEU A 129 1.59 -29.69 -23.07
CA LEU A 129 0.23 -30.03 -22.72
C LEU A 129 0.06 -31.55 -22.82
N ASN A 130 -0.25 -32.19 -21.70
CA ASN A 130 -0.67 -33.58 -21.68
C ASN A 130 -2.20 -33.61 -21.63
N THR A 131 -2.82 -33.99 -22.75
CA THR A 131 -4.27 -34.15 -22.83
C THR A 131 -4.68 -35.48 -23.42
N THR A 132 -5.73 -36.08 -22.86
CA THR A 132 -6.35 -37.30 -23.38
C THR A 132 -7.62 -37.01 -24.18
N ILE A 133 -7.89 -35.74 -24.50
CA ILE A 133 -9.05 -35.32 -25.28
C ILE A 133 -8.70 -35.53 -26.75
N SER A 134 -9.45 -36.42 -27.41
CA SER A 134 -9.37 -36.63 -28.86
C SER A 134 -10.09 -35.49 -29.58
N ASP A 135 -9.34 -34.70 -30.34
CA ASP A 135 -9.74 -33.55 -31.17
C ASP A 135 -10.33 -32.32 -30.45
N PRO A 136 -10.11 -31.10 -30.96
CA PRO A 136 -10.74 -29.88 -30.44
C PRO A 136 -12.25 -29.93 -30.70
N ILE A 137 -13.01 -30.36 -29.70
CA ILE A 137 -14.48 -30.33 -29.75
C ILE A 137 -14.93 -28.91 -29.38
N PRO A 138 -15.70 -28.22 -30.23
CA PRO A 138 -16.15 -26.87 -29.92
C PRO A 138 -17.21 -26.89 -28.80
N PHE A 139 -16.90 -26.20 -27.69
CA PHE A 139 -17.84 -25.76 -26.64
C PHE A 139 -18.46 -26.81 -25.68
N ILE A 140 -17.78 -27.90 -25.38
CA ILE A 140 -18.13 -28.74 -24.21
C ILE A 140 -17.09 -28.49 -23.11
N PHE A 141 -17.53 -28.19 -21.89
CA PHE A 141 -16.65 -28.13 -20.72
C PHE A 141 -15.98 -29.50 -20.54
N PRO A 142 -14.67 -29.64 -20.83
CA PRO A 142 -13.99 -30.91 -20.62
C PRO A 142 -13.85 -31.15 -19.12
N ASP A 143 -13.70 -32.43 -18.77
CA ASP A 143 -13.24 -32.79 -17.43
C ASP A 143 -11.82 -32.22 -17.24
N LEU A 144 -11.67 -31.32 -16.27
CA LEU A 144 -10.43 -30.59 -15.98
C LEU A 144 -9.26 -31.53 -15.68
N SER A 145 -9.55 -32.75 -15.21
CA SER A 145 -8.53 -33.75 -14.90
C SER A 145 -7.81 -34.26 -16.16
N LEU A 146 -8.42 -34.10 -17.34
CA LEU A 146 -7.89 -34.54 -18.63
C LEU A 146 -6.98 -33.50 -19.31
N VAL A 147 -6.86 -32.31 -18.74
CA VAL A 147 -5.98 -31.24 -19.22
C VAL A 147 -4.90 -31.06 -18.16
N ASN A 148 -3.62 -31.24 -18.51
CA ASN A 148 -2.52 -31.03 -17.58
C ASN A 148 -1.29 -30.43 -18.28
N PHE A 149 -0.55 -29.61 -17.56
CA PHE A 149 0.68 -28.99 -18.06
C PHE A 149 1.89 -29.61 -17.38
N GLN A 150 2.86 -30.02 -18.18
CA GLN A 150 4.12 -30.59 -17.72
C GLN A 150 5.24 -29.60 -17.99
N TYR A 151 6.05 -29.35 -16.96
CA TYR A 151 7.18 -28.43 -17.05
C TYR A 151 8.43 -29.22 -17.39
N ASP A 152 9.26 -28.66 -18.26
CA ASP A 152 10.63 -29.14 -18.36
C ASP A 152 11.37 -28.88 -17.03
N LEU A 153 12.40 -29.70 -16.77
CA LEU A 153 13.15 -29.66 -15.52
C LEU A 153 13.72 -28.27 -15.19
N PHE A 154 14.28 -27.56 -16.16
CA PHE A 154 14.89 -26.24 -15.96
C PHE A 154 13.83 -25.17 -15.71
N THR A 155 12.77 -25.13 -16.52
CA THR A 155 11.67 -24.17 -16.36
C THR A 155 10.99 -24.36 -15.01
N GLY A 156 10.64 -25.61 -14.65
CA GLY A 156 10.03 -25.92 -13.37
C GLY A 156 10.92 -25.56 -12.18
N THR A 157 12.21 -25.89 -12.24
CA THR A 157 13.16 -25.58 -11.16
C THR A 157 13.30 -24.07 -10.96
N LEU A 158 13.38 -23.30 -12.04
CA LEU A 158 13.59 -21.85 -11.95
C LEU A 158 12.34 -21.13 -11.42
N ILE A 159 11.14 -21.56 -11.82
CA ILE A 159 9.88 -21.09 -11.23
C ILE A 159 9.84 -21.42 -9.72
N ILE A 160 10.14 -22.66 -9.33
CA ILE A 160 10.16 -23.06 -7.91
C ILE A 160 11.15 -22.19 -7.10
N VAL A 161 12.35 -21.94 -7.63
CA VAL A 161 13.34 -21.08 -6.97
C VAL A 161 12.83 -19.65 -6.81
N ALA A 162 12.16 -19.10 -7.83
CA ALA A 162 11.57 -17.76 -7.76
C ALA A 162 10.46 -17.67 -6.72
N GLU A 163 9.53 -18.63 -6.72
CA GLU A 163 8.41 -18.68 -5.77
C GLU A 163 8.87 -18.85 -4.32
N ILE A 164 9.84 -19.75 -4.07
CA ILE A 164 10.41 -19.92 -2.73
C ILE A 164 11.11 -18.64 -2.27
N SER A 165 11.90 -18.02 -3.15
CA SER A 165 12.62 -16.79 -2.84
C SER A 165 11.67 -15.65 -2.49
N LEU A 166 10.52 -15.58 -3.19
CA LEU A 166 9.49 -14.60 -2.92
C LEU A 166 8.80 -14.83 -1.57
N ILE A 167 8.43 -16.07 -1.25
CA ILE A 167 7.86 -16.41 0.07
C ILE A 167 8.81 -15.95 1.17
N PHE A 168 10.10 -16.28 1.06
CA PHE A 168 11.09 -15.86 2.05
C PHE A 168 11.24 -14.35 2.14
N TYR A 169 11.23 -13.65 1.01
CA TYR A 169 11.33 -12.20 0.98
C TYR A 169 10.12 -11.53 1.64
N LEU A 170 8.89 -11.94 1.29
CA LEU A 170 7.67 -11.38 1.87
C LEU A 170 7.56 -11.71 3.36
N ALA A 171 7.91 -12.94 3.77
CA ALA A 171 7.97 -13.33 5.18
C ALA A 171 9.01 -12.51 5.95
N TYR A 172 10.20 -12.28 5.38
CA TYR A 172 11.24 -11.45 5.99
C TYR A 172 10.76 -10.01 6.20
N ILE A 173 10.18 -9.38 5.16
CA ILE A 173 9.71 -7.99 5.25
C ILE A 173 8.54 -7.88 6.22
N SER A 174 7.56 -8.78 6.16
CA SER A 174 6.41 -8.76 7.08
C SER A 174 6.81 -8.97 8.54
N LEU A 175 7.74 -9.89 8.83
CA LEU A 175 8.32 -10.06 10.17
C LEU A 175 9.07 -8.81 10.65
N LEU A 176 9.81 -8.18 9.74
CA LEU A 176 10.53 -6.95 10.05
C LEU A 176 9.58 -5.79 10.36
N ILE A 177 8.48 -5.66 9.61
CA ILE A 177 7.42 -4.68 9.88
C ILE A 177 6.81 -4.96 11.26
N LEU A 178 6.37 -6.20 11.51
CA LEU A 178 5.75 -6.62 12.77
C LEU A 178 6.63 -6.32 13.99
N ARG A 179 7.95 -6.50 13.87
CA ARG A 179 8.90 -6.24 14.95
C ARG A 179 9.13 -4.75 15.23
N ASN A 180 9.05 -3.90 14.20
CA ASN A 180 9.44 -2.48 14.29
C ASN A 180 8.24 -1.54 14.49
N THR A 181 7.03 -1.99 14.21
CA THR A 181 5.81 -1.20 14.45
C THR A 181 5.46 -1.14 15.93
N LYS A 182 5.07 0.05 16.41
CA LYS A 182 4.66 0.27 17.81
C LYS A 182 3.30 -0.37 18.13
N SER A 183 2.42 -0.47 17.15
CA SER A 183 1.08 -1.06 17.25
C SER A 183 1.04 -2.42 16.56
N LEU A 184 0.73 -3.47 17.32
CA LEU A 184 0.49 -4.81 16.78
C LEU A 184 -0.77 -4.85 15.90
N ASP A 185 -1.78 -4.05 16.23
CA ASP A 185 -3.08 -4.05 15.53
C ASP A 185 -2.99 -3.56 14.07
N ASP A 186 -1.97 -2.76 13.75
CA ASP A 186 -1.76 -2.19 12.41
C ASP A 186 -0.89 -3.08 11.53
N SER A 187 0.03 -3.84 12.13
CA SER A 187 1.00 -4.69 11.40
C SER A 187 0.57 -6.16 11.28
N LEU A 188 -0.23 -6.65 12.23
CA LEU A 188 -0.73 -8.03 12.25
C LEU A 188 -1.51 -8.40 10.97
N PRO A 189 -2.41 -7.55 10.42
CA PRO A 189 -3.13 -7.89 9.20
C PRO A 189 -2.22 -8.10 7.98
N LEU A 190 -1.15 -7.32 7.86
CA LEU A 190 -0.18 -7.45 6.76
C LEU A 190 0.64 -8.75 6.89
N PHE A 191 1.02 -9.11 8.11
CA PHE A 191 1.67 -10.40 8.38
C PHE A 191 0.75 -11.59 8.10
N LEU A 192 -0.51 -11.54 8.58
CA LEU A 192 -1.51 -12.58 8.29
C LEU A 192 -1.77 -12.71 6.79
N ASN A 193 -1.85 -11.58 6.06
CA ASN A 193 -2.00 -11.60 4.61
C ASN A 193 -0.82 -12.26 3.90
N THR A 194 0.41 -12.08 4.43
CA THR A 194 1.60 -12.78 3.91
C THR A 194 1.49 -14.29 4.08
N ILE A 195 1.04 -14.76 5.25
CA ILE A 195 0.81 -16.19 5.50
C ILE A 195 -0.27 -16.75 4.56
N ILE A 196 -1.40 -16.06 4.44
CA ILE A 196 -2.50 -16.47 3.56
C ILE A 196 -2.03 -16.55 2.09
N SER A 197 -1.20 -15.60 1.67
CA SER A 197 -0.66 -15.56 0.30
C SER A 197 0.41 -16.63 0.04
N ALA A 198 1.05 -17.19 1.06
CA ALA A 198 2.04 -18.26 0.89
C ALA A 198 1.39 -19.60 0.50
N PHE A 199 0.18 -19.89 0.97
CA PHE A 199 -0.51 -21.15 0.67
C PHE A 199 -0.74 -21.43 -0.83
N PRO A 200 -1.30 -20.50 -1.64
CA PRO A 200 -1.44 -20.74 -3.07
C PRO A 200 -0.09 -20.94 -3.77
N ILE A 201 0.96 -20.22 -3.36
CA ILE A 201 2.31 -20.39 -3.91
C ILE A 201 2.86 -21.80 -3.60
N ILE A 202 2.70 -22.27 -2.36
CA ILE A 202 3.11 -23.62 -1.98
C ILE A 202 2.35 -24.67 -2.79
N MET A 203 1.04 -24.50 -3.01
CA MET A 203 0.28 -25.42 -3.87
C MET A 203 0.76 -25.41 -5.32
N TYR A 204 1.17 -24.25 -5.83
CA TYR A 204 1.75 -24.14 -7.17
C TYR A 204 3.09 -24.87 -7.28
N ILE A 205 3.98 -24.71 -6.29
CA ILE A 205 5.24 -25.45 -6.21
C ILE A 205 4.98 -26.96 -6.19
N LEU A 206 4.05 -27.42 -5.36
CA LEU A 206 3.65 -28.83 -5.30
C LEU A 206 3.07 -29.31 -6.64
N TYR A 207 2.31 -28.46 -7.32
CA TYR A 207 1.79 -28.76 -8.66
C TYR A 207 2.93 -28.96 -9.66
N ILE A 208 3.94 -28.08 -9.70
CA ILE A 208 5.08 -28.21 -10.61
C ILE A 208 5.85 -29.52 -10.36
N ILE A 209 6.03 -29.91 -9.08
CA ILE A 209 6.75 -31.13 -8.69
C ILE A 209 5.96 -32.40 -9.02
N MET A 210 4.68 -32.45 -8.64
CA MET A 210 3.88 -33.68 -8.71
C MET A 210 3.04 -33.80 -9.99
N GLN A 211 2.85 -32.70 -10.71
CA GLN A 211 2.07 -32.59 -11.95
C GLN A 211 0.65 -33.18 -11.82
N ARG A 212 0.00 -32.99 -10.67
CA ARG A 212 -1.37 -33.49 -10.42
C ARG A 212 -2.41 -32.38 -10.63
N PRO A 213 -3.44 -32.57 -11.49
CA PRO A 213 -4.49 -31.57 -11.73
C PRO A 213 -5.18 -31.06 -10.46
N LEU A 214 -5.37 -31.93 -9.46
CA LEU A 214 -5.93 -31.55 -8.17
C LEU A 214 -5.15 -30.41 -7.48
N LEU A 215 -3.82 -30.42 -7.56
CA LEU A 215 -2.98 -29.38 -6.93
C LEU A 215 -3.10 -28.03 -7.65
N ARG A 216 -3.27 -28.06 -8.98
CA ARG A 216 -3.56 -26.88 -9.78
C ARG A 216 -4.91 -26.26 -9.41
N GLU A 217 -5.93 -27.09 -9.21
CA GLU A 217 -7.26 -26.63 -8.79
C GLU A 217 -7.25 -26.08 -7.36
N LEU A 218 -6.49 -26.69 -6.45
CA LEU A 218 -6.26 -26.17 -5.10
C LEU A 218 -5.49 -24.84 -5.14
N HIS A 219 -4.50 -24.70 -6.01
CA HIS A 219 -3.78 -23.44 -6.18
C HIS A 219 -4.72 -22.29 -6.55
N ILE A 220 -5.53 -22.44 -7.62
CA ILE A 220 -6.40 -21.34 -8.09
C ILE A 220 -7.50 -20.99 -7.08
N THR A 221 -8.06 -21.99 -6.40
CA THR A 221 -9.09 -21.75 -5.37
C THR A 221 -8.51 -21.04 -4.15
N LEU A 222 -7.33 -21.42 -3.67
CA LEU A 222 -6.64 -20.71 -2.60
C LEU A 222 -6.20 -19.30 -3.02
N LEU A 223 -5.78 -19.12 -4.27
CA LEU A 223 -5.42 -17.80 -4.81
C LEU A 223 -6.63 -16.86 -4.80
N TRP A 224 -7.80 -17.36 -5.16
CA TRP A 224 -9.05 -16.60 -5.10
C TRP A 224 -9.46 -16.25 -3.67
N ILE A 225 -9.30 -17.16 -2.71
CA ILE A 225 -9.53 -16.87 -1.29
C ILE A 225 -8.56 -15.77 -0.80
N ALA A 226 -7.27 -15.88 -1.13
CA ALA A 226 -6.27 -14.88 -0.79
C ALA A 226 -6.59 -13.52 -1.43
N SER A 227 -7.00 -13.52 -2.71
CA SER A 227 -7.41 -12.31 -3.44
C SER A 227 -8.64 -11.64 -2.83
N LEU A 228 -9.64 -12.42 -2.40
CA LEU A 228 -10.82 -11.89 -1.70
C LEU A 228 -10.43 -11.25 -0.37
N ALA A 229 -9.57 -11.90 0.41
CA ALA A 229 -9.06 -11.35 1.66
C ALA A 229 -8.33 -10.01 1.44
N MET A 230 -7.43 -9.96 0.45
CA MET A 230 -6.70 -8.75 0.05
C MET A 230 -7.66 -7.63 -0.38
N ASN A 231 -8.66 -7.94 -1.23
CA ASN A 231 -9.65 -6.97 -1.70
C ASN A 231 -10.50 -6.41 -0.55
N ILE A 232 -10.97 -7.26 0.37
CA ILE A 232 -11.69 -6.82 1.57
C ILE A 232 -10.81 -5.90 2.42
N MET A 233 -9.53 -6.24 2.56
CA MET A 233 -8.56 -5.44 3.31
C MET A 233 -8.35 -4.06 2.70
N LEU A 234 -8.19 -3.99 1.38
CA LEU A 234 -8.03 -2.73 0.63
C LEU A 234 -9.27 -1.83 0.73
N ILE A 235 -10.48 -2.40 0.83
CA ILE A 235 -11.71 -1.63 1.00
C ILE A 235 -11.90 -1.16 2.45
N LYS A 236 -11.70 -2.06 3.43
CA LYS A 236 -12.00 -1.78 4.85
C LYS A 236 -10.91 -0.98 5.56
N LYS A 237 -9.64 -1.20 5.22
CA LYS A 237 -8.48 -0.62 5.90
C LYS A 237 -7.42 -0.15 4.86
N PRO A 238 -7.76 0.82 3.99
CA PRO A 238 -6.82 1.36 3.00
C PRO A 238 -5.59 2.02 3.65
N GLU A 239 -5.75 2.50 4.88
CA GLU A 239 -4.72 3.11 5.73
C GLU A 239 -3.58 2.13 6.06
N MET A 240 -3.83 0.82 6.07
CA MET A 240 -2.77 -0.17 6.24
C MET A 240 -1.83 -0.26 5.05
N PHE A 241 -2.11 0.44 3.95
CA PHE A 241 -1.21 0.60 2.81
C PHE A 241 -0.61 1.99 2.70
N PHE A 242 -0.89 2.83 3.69
CA PHE A 242 -0.39 4.18 3.78
C PHE A 242 1.06 4.13 4.23
N VAL A 243 1.97 4.17 3.27
CA VAL A 243 3.35 4.50 3.56
C VAL A 243 3.38 5.99 3.77
N LEU A 244 3.37 6.44 5.03
CA LEU A 244 3.63 7.83 5.36
C LEU A 244 5.09 8.12 5.04
N PRO A 245 5.39 8.78 3.91
CA PRO A 245 6.76 9.03 3.51
C PRO A 245 7.35 10.18 4.31
N ASN A 246 6.56 10.83 5.20
CA ASN A 246 7.06 11.80 6.17
C ASN A 246 6.67 11.45 7.64
N LYS A 247 7.56 11.70 8.61
CA LYS A 247 7.31 11.63 10.06
C LYS A 247 6.97 13.04 10.55
N ILE A 248 5.89 13.20 11.30
CA ILE A 248 5.65 14.43 12.06
C ILE A 248 6.41 14.30 13.38
N LEU A 249 7.28 15.27 13.65
CA LEU A 249 8.06 15.34 14.88
C LEU A 249 7.26 16.03 15.98
N SER A 250 6.64 17.16 15.64
CA SER A 250 5.81 17.93 16.56
C SER A 250 4.78 18.78 15.84
N ILE A 251 3.64 19.00 16.48
CA ILE A 251 2.67 20.04 16.12
C ILE A 251 2.70 21.09 17.23
N ASN A 252 2.88 22.35 16.86
CA ASN A 252 2.90 23.48 17.78
C ASN A 252 1.91 24.53 17.31
N ILE A 253 1.18 25.14 18.23
CA ILE A 253 0.25 26.22 17.95
C ILE A 253 0.75 27.46 18.67
N TYR A 254 0.98 28.53 17.92
CA TYR A 254 1.44 29.80 18.45
C TYR A 254 0.39 30.88 18.24
N HIS A 255 0.21 31.73 19.24
CA HIS A 255 -0.46 33.00 19.06
C HIS A 255 0.44 33.96 18.24
N LYS A 256 -0.17 34.93 17.54
CA LYS A 256 0.53 35.96 16.75
C LYS A 256 1.62 36.71 17.53
N SER A 257 1.55 36.74 18.86
CA SER A 257 2.55 37.39 19.73
C SER A 257 3.82 36.57 20.00
N GLY A 258 3.91 35.30 19.59
CA GLY A 258 5.02 34.43 19.98
C GLY A 258 4.66 33.35 21.00
N ILE A 259 3.53 33.49 21.69
CA ILE A 259 3.18 32.63 22.81
C ILE A 259 2.73 31.26 22.31
N LEU A 260 3.36 30.19 22.80
CA LEU A 260 3.00 28.80 22.52
C LEU A 260 1.69 28.46 23.25
N LEU A 261 0.60 28.28 22.50
CA LEU A 261 -0.71 27.89 23.02
C LEU A 261 -0.77 26.40 23.34
N TYR A 262 -0.21 25.57 22.45
CA TYR A 262 -0.18 24.12 22.63
C TYR A 262 0.99 23.49 21.87
N SER A 263 1.54 22.40 22.41
CA SER A 263 2.58 21.60 21.76
C SER A 263 2.32 20.11 21.94
N TYR A 264 2.41 19.37 20.85
CA TYR A 264 2.28 17.93 20.81
C TYR A 264 3.50 17.31 20.13
N ASN A 265 4.19 16.42 20.83
CA ASN A 265 5.34 15.70 20.31
C ASN A 265 4.95 14.25 20.03
N PHE A 266 5.24 13.78 18.82
CA PHE A 266 4.91 12.42 18.36
C PHE A 266 6.00 11.39 18.72
N GLY A 267 7.16 11.82 19.25
CA GLY A 267 8.30 10.95 19.57
C GLY A 267 8.73 10.95 21.04
N GLU A 268 9.37 9.86 21.47
CA GLU A 268 10.05 9.71 22.78
C GLU A 268 11.46 10.35 22.81
N TYR A 269 11.90 11.00 21.73
CA TYR A 269 13.24 11.54 21.64
C TYR A 269 13.41 12.80 22.50
N ASN A 270 14.00 12.59 23.68
CA ASN A 270 14.36 13.57 24.71
C ASN A 270 15.28 14.73 24.25
N HIS A 271 15.59 14.87 22.96
CA HIS A 271 16.48 15.93 22.43
C HIS A 271 15.75 17.04 21.65
N GLN A 272 14.44 16.98 21.43
CA GLN A 272 13.73 17.94 20.56
C GLN A 272 12.81 18.94 21.27
N ARG A 273 12.67 18.88 22.59
CA ARG A 273 11.87 19.88 23.34
C ARG A 273 12.47 21.29 23.34
N ILE A 274 13.78 21.41 23.12
CA ILE A 274 14.48 22.70 23.11
C ILE A 274 14.31 23.41 21.74
N ASP A 275 14.11 22.66 20.66
CA ASP A 275 14.01 23.21 19.31
C ASP A 275 12.63 23.82 18.99
N SER A 276 11.52 23.31 19.56
CA SER A 276 10.18 23.80 19.20
C SER A 276 9.95 25.26 19.59
N THR A 277 10.29 25.66 20.82
CA THR A 277 10.19 27.06 21.27
C THR A 277 11.08 27.99 20.43
N ILE A 278 12.26 27.51 20.04
CA ILE A 278 13.19 28.23 19.17
C ILE A 278 12.56 28.44 17.77
N TRP A 279 11.97 27.40 17.17
CA TRP A 279 11.30 27.50 15.88
C TRP A 279 10.10 28.44 15.88
N GLY A 280 9.26 28.42 16.91
CA GLY A 280 8.13 29.35 17.03
C GLY A 280 8.58 30.82 17.04
N ASN A 281 9.57 31.14 17.87
CA ASN A 281 10.12 32.49 17.95
C ASN A 281 10.85 32.91 16.67
N ILE A 282 11.59 32.00 16.03
CA ILE A 282 12.26 32.25 14.75
C ILE A 282 11.21 32.51 13.65
N LEU A 283 10.16 31.71 13.57
CA LEU A 283 9.10 31.85 12.58
C LEU A 283 8.33 33.15 12.74
N ILE A 284 8.01 33.52 13.97
CA ILE A 284 7.25 34.74 14.27
C ILE A 284 8.14 35.96 14.04
N GLY A 285 9.42 35.90 14.42
CA GLY A 285 10.40 36.92 14.08
C GLY A 285 10.58 37.08 12.57
N LEU A 286 10.74 35.97 11.83
CA LEU A 286 10.89 36.00 10.37
C LEU A 286 9.64 36.54 9.68
N ASN A 287 8.44 36.18 10.13
CA ASN A 287 7.22 36.73 9.56
C ASN A 287 6.97 38.19 9.94
N HIS A 288 7.36 38.62 11.13
CA HIS A 288 7.31 40.03 11.51
C HIS A 288 8.29 40.84 10.66
N ILE A 289 9.45 40.27 10.33
CA ILE A 289 10.42 40.90 9.43
C ILE A 289 9.83 40.95 8.01
N LEU A 290 9.33 39.83 7.47
CA LEU A 290 8.81 39.78 6.09
C LEU A 290 7.52 40.58 5.88
N GLY A 291 6.65 40.66 6.89
CA GLY A 291 5.44 41.49 6.86
C GLY A 291 5.70 42.99 6.84
N GLU A 292 6.92 43.42 7.18
CA GLU A 292 7.39 44.80 6.98
C GLU A 292 7.96 45.04 5.56
N PHE A 293 8.32 43.97 4.84
CA PHE A 293 8.98 44.07 3.53
C PHE A 293 8.07 43.81 2.33
N ILE A 294 6.92 43.13 2.48
CA ILE A 294 6.01 42.79 1.36
C ILE A 294 4.54 42.75 1.82
N ASP A 295 3.62 43.08 0.90
CA ASP A 295 2.17 42.85 1.04
C ASP A 295 1.86 41.43 1.58
N VAL A 296 0.72 41.31 2.27
CA VAL A 296 0.22 40.17 3.09
C VAL A 296 0.25 38.79 2.39
N GLU A 297 0.50 38.73 1.08
CA GLU A 297 0.55 37.54 0.25
C GLU A 297 1.84 36.70 0.42
N ASP A 298 2.98 37.32 0.77
CA ASP A 298 4.28 36.62 0.86
C ASP A 298 4.60 36.13 2.28
N LYS A 299 3.88 35.10 2.73
CA LYS A 299 4.13 34.42 4.01
C LYS A 299 5.03 33.20 3.85
N ILE A 300 5.84 32.92 4.88
CA ILE A 300 6.63 31.68 4.92
C ILE A 300 5.70 30.49 5.10
N ASP A 301 5.47 29.73 4.03
CA ASP A 301 4.74 28.47 4.09
C ASP A 301 5.63 27.31 4.58
N VAL A 302 6.95 27.39 4.33
CA VAL A 302 7.92 26.32 4.65
C VAL A 302 9.32 26.86 4.97
N ILE A 303 9.93 26.36 6.04
CA ILE A 303 11.38 26.45 6.25
C ILE A 303 11.99 25.06 6.08
N LYS A 304 12.91 24.93 5.12
CA LYS A 304 13.68 23.69 4.92
C LYS A 304 14.97 23.74 5.72
N THR A 305 15.18 22.75 6.57
CA THR A 305 16.46 22.51 7.25
C THR A 305 17.14 21.27 6.68
N LYS A 306 18.35 20.95 7.16
CA LYS A 306 19.07 19.76 6.72
C LYS A 306 18.33 18.46 7.07
N ASN A 307 17.55 18.45 8.16
CA ASN A 307 16.99 17.24 8.74
C ASN A 307 15.45 17.29 8.91
N SER A 308 14.83 18.44 8.67
CA SER A 308 13.39 18.66 8.85
C SER A 308 12.87 19.81 7.99
N ASP A 309 11.62 19.72 7.60
CA ASP A 309 10.83 20.81 7.07
C ASP A 309 9.88 21.33 8.16
N VAL A 310 9.80 22.64 8.30
CA VAL A 310 8.86 23.31 9.20
C VAL A 310 7.77 23.90 8.34
N VAL A 311 6.58 23.31 8.39
CA VAL A 311 5.41 23.73 7.60
C VAL A 311 4.53 24.62 8.48
N VAL A 312 4.15 25.78 7.96
CA VAL A 312 3.37 26.76 8.73
C VAL A 312 2.07 27.10 8.04
N LYS A 313 0.98 27.10 8.80
CA LYS A 313 -0.31 27.62 8.38
C LYS A 313 -0.72 28.76 9.30
N TYR A 314 -1.05 29.90 8.71
CA TYR A 314 -1.48 31.10 9.43
C TYR A 314 -2.99 31.28 9.36
N GLU A 315 -3.61 31.47 10.52
CA GLU A 315 -5.01 31.91 10.64
C GLU A 315 -5.02 33.36 11.14
N ILE A 316 -4.95 34.31 10.20
CA ILE A 316 -4.82 35.74 10.52
C ILE A 316 -5.99 36.22 11.37
N GLU A 317 -7.20 35.88 10.95
CA GLU A 317 -8.45 36.32 11.60
C GLU A 317 -8.54 35.84 13.05
N ALA A 318 -8.07 34.62 13.31
CA ALA A 318 -8.08 34.01 14.63
C ALA A 318 -6.79 34.30 15.43
N GLY A 319 -5.81 34.99 14.83
CA GLY A 319 -4.60 35.44 15.51
C GLY A 319 -3.62 34.34 15.91
N TYR A 320 -3.58 33.21 15.20
CA TYR A 320 -2.67 32.10 15.53
C TYR A 320 -2.01 31.49 14.28
N ALA A 321 -0.95 30.72 14.52
CA ALA A 321 -0.24 29.94 13.52
C ALA A 321 -0.06 28.49 14.00
N MET A 322 -0.36 27.55 13.11
CA MET A 322 -0.06 26.13 13.30
C MET A 322 1.27 25.80 12.63
N VAL A 323 2.20 25.23 13.40
CA VAL A 323 3.54 24.85 12.97
C VAL A 323 3.69 23.35 13.09
N VAL A 324 3.87 22.68 11.95
CA VAL A 324 4.14 21.25 11.88
C VAL A 324 5.59 21.02 11.51
N ILE A 325 6.36 20.46 12.45
CA ILE A 325 7.73 20.06 12.19
C ILE A 325 7.69 18.62 11.70
N THR A 326 8.21 18.38 10.51
CA THR A 326 8.24 17.08 9.88
C THR A 326 9.62 16.82 9.26
N ASN A 327 9.99 15.56 9.00
CA ASN A 327 11.22 15.28 8.26
C ASN A 327 11.18 15.80 6.80
N LYS A 328 10.00 15.97 6.21
CA LYS A 328 9.80 16.51 4.86
C LYS A 328 8.35 16.98 4.66
N LYS A 329 8.12 18.04 3.89
CA LYS A 329 6.77 18.51 3.52
C LYS A 329 6.11 17.54 2.53
N ASN A 330 4.81 17.27 2.70
CA ASN A 330 3.97 16.67 1.65
C ASN A 330 2.56 17.26 1.68
N LYS A 331 1.81 16.98 0.61
CA LYS A 331 0.39 17.38 0.49
C LYS A 331 -0.52 16.73 1.53
N ILE A 332 -0.12 15.59 2.10
CA ILE A 332 -0.91 14.91 3.13
C ILE A 332 -0.95 15.78 4.39
N ILE A 333 0.21 16.25 4.85
CA ILE A 333 0.32 17.14 6.01
C ILE A 333 -0.49 18.42 5.78
N GLU A 334 -0.35 19.06 4.63
CA GLU A 334 -1.13 20.27 4.28
C GLU A 334 -2.64 20.00 4.32
N ASN A 335 -3.11 18.90 3.73
CA ASN A 335 -4.52 18.53 3.70
C ASN A 335 -5.08 18.19 5.09
N LEU A 336 -4.25 17.79 6.06
CA LEU A 336 -4.66 17.52 7.44
C LEU A 336 -4.64 18.79 8.30
N MET A 337 -3.72 19.72 8.01
CA MET A 337 -3.66 21.03 8.67
C MET A 337 -4.92 21.86 8.39
N GLU A 338 -5.54 21.71 7.22
CA GLU A 338 -6.75 22.45 6.85
C GLU A 338 -7.95 22.19 7.78
N PRO A 339 -8.50 20.96 7.83
CA PRO A 339 -9.63 20.63 8.71
C PRO A 339 -9.27 20.79 10.19
N PHE A 340 -8.02 20.53 10.57
CA PHE A 340 -7.55 20.77 11.93
C PHE A 340 -7.65 22.22 12.34
N SER A 341 -7.21 23.14 11.48
CA SER A 341 -7.28 24.57 11.73
C SER A 341 -8.73 25.04 11.91
N GLU A 342 -9.64 24.53 11.08
CA GLU A 342 -11.05 24.86 11.15
C GLU A 342 -11.70 24.35 12.45
N GLU A 343 -11.46 23.09 12.83
CA GLU A 343 -11.98 22.53 14.09
C GLU A 343 -11.38 23.23 15.32
N PHE A 344 -10.08 23.50 15.31
CA PHE A 344 -9.41 24.23 16.38
C PHE A 344 -9.98 25.65 16.54
N LYS A 345 -10.16 26.40 15.43
CA LYS A 345 -10.76 27.74 15.41
C LYS A 345 -12.18 27.71 15.97
N ASN A 346 -12.98 26.72 15.59
CA ASN A 346 -14.37 26.62 16.03
C ASN A 346 -14.48 26.23 17.50
N LYS A 347 -13.65 25.29 17.98
CA LYS A 347 -13.69 24.81 19.36
C LYS A 347 -13.22 25.86 20.36
N PHE A 348 -12.14 26.58 20.04
CA PHE A 348 -11.54 27.57 20.93
C PHE A 348 -11.85 29.01 20.51
N LYS A 349 -12.96 29.23 19.79
CA LYS A 349 -13.28 30.55 19.21
C LYS A 349 -13.29 31.65 20.27
N LYS A 350 -13.93 31.39 21.42
CA LYS A 350 -14.09 32.37 22.50
C LYS A 350 -12.74 32.71 23.14
N GLU A 351 -11.93 31.68 23.40
CA GLU A 351 -10.59 31.80 23.96
C GLU A 351 -9.67 32.56 23.00
N LEU A 352 -9.74 32.25 21.70
CA LEU A 352 -9.01 32.92 20.64
C LEU A 352 -9.41 34.39 20.50
N ASP A 353 -10.71 34.71 20.56
CA ASP A 353 -11.24 36.08 20.55
C ASP A 353 -10.77 36.86 21.80
N ASP A 354 -10.83 36.22 22.98
CA ASP A 354 -10.43 36.82 24.26
C ASP A 354 -8.93 37.16 24.31
N ILE A 355 -8.05 36.35 23.72
CA ILE A 355 -6.60 36.60 23.68
C ILE A 355 -6.18 37.62 22.61
N GLN A 356 -7.12 38.07 21.76
CA GLN A 356 -6.84 39.19 20.86
C GLN A 356 -6.85 40.54 21.60
N ASP A 357 -7.51 40.63 22.76
CA ASP A 357 -7.48 41.78 23.65
C ASP A 357 -6.11 41.82 24.37
N LEU A 358 -5.28 42.80 24.00
CA LEU A 358 -3.92 42.99 24.51
C LEU A 358 -3.83 43.14 26.03
N ASN A 359 -4.95 43.40 26.71
CA ASN A 359 -5.01 43.58 28.16
C ASN A 359 -5.31 42.29 28.94
N ARG A 360 -5.57 41.17 28.24
CA ARG A 360 -5.85 39.88 28.89
C ARG A 360 -4.63 38.97 28.91
N ILE A 361 -4.44 38.28 30.03
CA ILE A 361 -3.38 37.28 30.18
C ILE A 361 -3.78 36.04 29.36
N ILE A 362 -2.90 35.61 28.46
CA ILE A 362 -3.09 34.35 27.70
C ILE A 362 -2.96 33.17 28.65
N ASN A 363 -4.06 32.45 28.88
CA ASN A 363 -4.06 31.23 29.66
C ASN A 363 -3.95 29.98 28.77
N VAL A 364 -2.77 29.37 28.74
CA VAL A 364 -2.49 28.19 27.91
C VAL A 364 -3.25 26.93 28.34
N SER A 365 -3.77 26.88 29.59
CA SER A 365 -4.56 25.71 30.03
C SER A 365 -5.86 25.54 29.26
N ASP A 366 -6.39 26.63 28.68
CA ASP A 366 -7.67 26.63 27.98
C ASP A 366 -7.58 25.79 26.69
N PHE A 367 -6.38 25.52 26.19
CA PHE A 367 -6.11 24.74 24.98
C PHE A 367 -5.75 23.27 25.25
N ILE A 368 -5.91 22.74 26.47
CA ILE A 368 -5.55 21.35 26.81
C ILE A 368 -6.25 20.32 25.92
N ASP A 369 -7.50 20.58 25.54
CA ASP A 369 -8.32 19.69 24.72
C ASP A 369 -7.89 19.62 23.24
N THR A 370 -6.89 20.40 22.84
CA THR A 370 -6.25 20.32 21.51
C THR A 370 -5.70 18.92 21.25
N LYS A 371 -5.32 18.17 22.29
CA LYS A 371 -4.89 16.78 22.16
C LYS A 371 -5.92 15.90 21.45
N GLY A 372 -7.21 16.11 21.72
CA GLY A 372 -8.30 15.36 21.07
C GLY A 372 -8.33 15.63 19.58
N ILE A 373 -8.33 16.92 19.21
CA ILE A 373 -8.36 17.36 17.80
C ILE A 373 -7.13 16.85 17.02
N ILE A 374 -5.95 16.86 17.65
CA ILE A 374 -4.74 16.29 17.06
C ILE A 374 -4.92 14.79 16.83
N LYS A 375 -5.50 14.06 17.79
CA LYS A 375 -5.77 12.63 17.62
C LYS A 375 -6.76 12.35 16.50
N ASP A 376 -7.78 13.18 16.34
CA ASP A 376 -8.84 12.96 15.35
C ASP A 376 -8.36 13.25 13.92
N HIS A 377 -7.49 14.24 13.73
CA HIS A 377 -7.01 14.61 12.39
C HIS A 377 -5.64 14.04 12.04
N PHE A 378 -4.74 13.90 13.01
CA PHE A 378 -3.41 13.35 12.80
C PHE A 378 -3.30 11.91 13.29
N GLN A 379 -4.42 11.19 13.42
CA GLN A 379 -4.46 9.75 13.77
C GLN A 379 -3.47 8.94 12.94
N LEU A 380 -3.32 9.29 11.65
CA LEU A 380 -2.41 8.63 10.73
C LEU A 380 -0.94 8.64 11.21
N TYR A 381 -0.54 9.61 12.02
CA TYR A 381 0.85 9.81 12.48
C TYR A 381 1.10 9.42 13.94
N LEU A 382 0.05 8.99 14.67
CA LEU A 382 0.11 8.56 16.07
C LEU A 382 0.38 7.06 16.17
#